data_AF-A0A822BN13-F1
#
_entry.id   AF-A0A822BN13-F1
#
_cell.length_a   1.000
_cell.length_b   1.000
_cell.length_c   1.000
_cell.angle_alpha   90.00
_cell.angle_beta   90.00
_cell.angle_gamma   90.00
#
_symmetry.space_group_name_H-M   'P 1'
#
loop_
_entity.id
_entity.type
_entity.pdbx_description
1 polymer ?
#
loop_
_entity_poly.entity_id
_entity_poly.type
_entity_poly.pdbx_seq_one_letter_code
_entity_poly.pdbx_strand_id
1 'polypeptide(L)'
;IHFRLLREDFVGPLRDGIQQYLSKVPGKNSNIRIYENVYLLGSRLIPQSGLVYDLLLDSRIASKIYWANSRRLLYGNLLVLTFNNFQSCAFCTIEDRSQVEKKFIISVKTLKELKNFEQTQMNLDVVDRSCSLTMIETMVYFEAYHPVLNALQIIPSNHRFPLGSFLLKLTNEMTTPDYIKPTTTYDFTPLLVDLNSDVNASLIIHQTFCSIKRICI
;
A
#
# COMPACT_ATOMS: atom_id res chain seq x y z
N ILE A 1 14.79 1.71 -11.81
CA ILE A 1 15.56 1.77 -10.54
C ILE A 1 14.65 2.18 -9.37
N HIS A 2 13.90 3.28 -9.47
CA HIS A 2 13.01 3.77 -8.41
C HIS A 2 12.01 2.74 -7.85
N PHE A 3 11.32 1.98 -8.72
CA PHE A 3 10.44 0.90 -8.28
C PHE A 3 11.15 -0.11 -7.36
N ARG A 4 12.37 -0.54 -7.73
CA ARG A 4 13.13 -1.54 -6.97
C ARG A 4 13.60 -0.99 -5.62
N LEU A 5 13.95 0.28 -5.56
CA LEU A 5 14.39 0.95 -4.33
C LEU A 5 13.24 1.09 -3.34
N LEU A 6 12.11 1.68 -3.78
CA LEU A 6 10.93 1.84 -2.93
C LEU A 6 10.35 0.50 -2.48
N ARG A 7 10.40 -0.51 -3.36
CA ARG A 7 10.02 -1.88 -3.00
C ARG A 7 10.96 -2.45 -1.93
N GLU A 8 12.27 -2.23 -2.03
CA GLU A 8 13.22 -2.72 -1.04
C GLU A 8 13.06 -2.01 0.31
N ASP A 9 12.78 -0.70 0.33
CA ASP A 9 12.49 0.03 1.57
C ASP A 9 11.30 -0.56 2.33
N PHE A 10 10.31 -1.11 1.61
CA PHE A 10 9.18 -1.80 2.21
C PHE A 10 9.47 -3.28 2.55
N VAL A 11 10.08 -4.03 1.62
CA VAL A 11 10.29 -5.48 1.76
C VAL A 11 11.46 -5.83 2.66
N GLY A 12 12.51 -5.01 2.69
CA GLY A 12 13.71 -5.21 3.50
C GLY A 12 13.39 -5.40 4.99
N PRO A 13 12.69 -4.45 5.64
CA PRO A 13 12.30 -4.58 7.05
C PRO A 13 11.47 -5.83 7.36
N LEU A 14 10.59 -6.25 6.42
CA LEU A 14 9.81 -7.47 6.54
C LEU A 14 10.69 -8.72 6.46
N ARG A 15 11.61 -8.77 5.50
CA ARG A 15 12.56 -9.87 5.30
C ARG A 15 13.44 -10.06 6.52
N ASP A 16 14.01 -8.97 7.04
CA ASP A 16 14.85 -8.98 8.23
C ASP A 16 14.06 -9.44 9.46
N GLY A 17 12.82 -8.96 9.61
CA GLY A 17 11.93 -9.40 10.68
C GLY A 17 11.62 -10.90 10.63
N ILE A 18 11.34 -11.45 9.46
CA ILE A 18 11.09 -12.90 9.28
C ILE A 18 12.35 -13.70 9.60
N GLN A 19 13.52 -13.27 9.12
CA GLN A 19 14.79 -13.95 9.39
C GLN A 19 15.13 -13.92 10.90
N GLN A 20 14.86 -12.81 11.58
CA GLN A 20 15.03 -12.69 13.02
C GLN A 20 14.08 -13.65 13.78
N TYR A 21 12.82 -13.76 13.35
CA TYR A 21 11.88 -14.74 13.90
C TYR A 21 12.39 -16.18 13.73
N LEU A 22 12.82 -16.55 12.53
CA LEU A 22 13.30 -17.90 12.21
C LEU A 22 14.58 -18.29 12.96
N SER A 23 15.48 -17.34 13.16
CA SER A 23 16.75 -17.55 13.88
C SER A 23 16.57 -17.65 15.40
N LYS A 24 15.34 -17.38 15.93
CA LYS A 24 15.01 -17.37 17.36
C LYS A 24 15.96 -16.50 18.19
N VAL A 25 16.57 -15.50 17.56
CA VAL A 25 17.48 -14.58 18.24
C VAL A 25 16.66 -13.71 19.19
N PRO A 26 16.94 -13.73 20.51
CA PRO A 26 16.22 -12.90 21.46
C PRO A 26 16.51 -11.43 21.17
N GLY A 27 15.46 -10.67 20.86
CA GLY A 27 15.55 -9.26 20.53
C GLY A 27 14.16 -8.70 20.27
N LYS A 28 13.99 -7.40 20.46
CA LYS A 28 12.74 -6.74 20.10
C LYS A 28 12.70 -6.62 18.57
N ASN A 29 11.92 -7.47 17.90
CA ASN A 29 11.66 -7.32 16.46
C ASN A 29 10.99 -5.96 16.25
N SER A 30 11.74 -4.98 15.75
CA SER A 30 11.25 -3.60 15.60
C SER A 30 10.35 -3.42 14.39
N ASN A 31 10.48 -4.28 13.39
CA ASN A 31 9.91 -4.06 12.06
C ASN A 31 8.62 -4.84 11.79
N ILE A 32 8.34 -5.87 12.60
CA ILE A 32 7.21 -6.77 12.42
C ILE A 32 6.50 -7.06 13.75
N ARG A 33 5.23 -7.46 13.67
CA ARG A 33 4.46 -8.00 14.79
C ARG A 33 4.06 -9.42 14.47
N ILE A 34 4.22 -10.31 15.44
CA ILE A 34 3.97 -11.75 15.26
C ILE A 34 2.75 -12.12 16.09
N TYR A 35 1.86 -12.90 15.47
CA TYR A 35 0.68 -13.49 16.10
C TYR A 35 0.74 -15.00 15.85
N GLU A 36 0.87 -15.76 16.92
CA GLU A 36 0.89 -17.23 16.88
C GLU A 36 -0.50 -17.77 17.26
N ASN A 37 -0.76 -19.04 16.94
CA ASN A 37 -2.05 -19.71 17.20
C ASN A 37 -3.24 -18.97 16.55
N VAL A 38 -3.05 -18.53 15.30
CA VAL A 38 -4.12 -17.93 14.50
C VAL A 38 -4.85 -19.02 13.74
N TYR A 39 -6.18 -19.02 13.76
CA TYR A 39 -6.99 -20.06 13.12
C TYR A 39 -7.88 -19.50 12.01
N LEU A 40 -7.98 -20.25 10.91
CA LEU A 40 -8.90 -19.93 9.82
C LEU A 40 -10.32 -20.37 10.19
N LEU A 41 -11.25 -19.41 10.29
CA LEU A 41 -12.66 -19.72 10.57
C LEU A 41 -13.42 -20.09 9.30
N GLY A 42 -13.17 -19.36 8.21
CA GLY A 42 -13.84 -19.56 6.94
C GLY A 42 -13.64 -18.40 5.99
N SER A 43 -14.36 -18.44 4.87
CA SER A 43 -14.33 -17.41 3.84
C SER A 43 -15.74 -16.98 3.45
N ARG A 44 -15.85 -15.75 2.95
CA ARG A 44 -17.11 -15.13 2.49
C ARG A 44 -16.83 -14.17 1.35
N LEU A 45 -17.82 -14.01 0.47
CA LEU A 45 -17.79 -13.03 -0.61
C LEU A 45 -18.41 -11.72 -0.12
N ILE A 46 -17.66 -10.63 -0.22
CA ILE A 46 -18.09 -9.28 0.13
C ILE A 46 -18.21 -8.46 -1.16
N PRO A 47 -19.32 -7.73 -1.39
CA PRO A 47 -19.42 -6.79 -2.50
C PRO A 47 -18.23 -5.81 -2.50
N GLN A 48 -17.66 -5.52 -3.68
CA GLN A 48 -16.48 -4.65 -3.87
C GLN A 48 -15.15 -5.23 -3.38
N SER A 49 -15.10 -5.92 -2.24
CA SER A 49 -13.85 -6.48 -1.69
C SER A 49 -13.50 -7.86 -2.23
N GLY A 50 -14.49 -8.65 -2.68
CA GLY A 50 -14.29 -9.99 -3.23
C GLY A 50 -14.23 -11.08 -2.16
N LEU A 51 -13.36 -12.07 -2.34
CA LEU A 51 -13.19 -13.19 -1.40
C LEU A 51 -12.36 -12.76 -0.19
N VAL A 52 -12.94 -12.91 1.00
CA VAL A 52 -12.37 -12.48 2.29
C VAL A 52 -12.42 -13.65 3.26
N TYR A 53 -11.37 -13.78 4.08
CA TYR A 53 -11.18 -14.85 5.05
C TYR A 53 -11.23 -14.29 6.46
N ASP A 54 -11.95 -14.96 7.35
CA ASP A 54 -12.01 -14.58 8.76
C ASP A 54 -11.00 -15.41 9.57
N LEU A 55 -10.13 -14.72 10.30
CA LEU A 55 -9.09 -15.30 11.14
C LEU A 55 -9.38 -15.02 12.61
N LEU A 56 -9.24 -16.04 13.45
CA LEU A 56 -9.32 -15.93 14.90
C LEU A 56 -7.92 -15.78 15.50
N LEU A 57 -7.70 -14.72 16.26
CA LEU A 57 -6.44 -14.47 16.99
C LEU A 57 -6.45 -15.17 18.36
N ASP A 58 -5.26 -15.49 18.85
CA ASP A 58 -5.08 -16.05 20.20
C ASP A 58 -5.56 -15.06 21.27
N SER A 59 -6.64 -15.43 21.97
CA SER A 59 -7.27 -14.61 22.99
C SER A 59 -6.33 -14.28 24.15
N ARG A 60 -5.32 -15.12 24.44
CA ARG A 60 -4.34 -14.90 25.52
C ARG A 60 -3.44 -13.69 25.26
N ILE A 61 -3.23 -13.36 23.99
CA ILE A 61 -2.42 -12.23 23.53
C ILE A 61 -3.35 -11.07 23.14
N ALA A 62 -4.38 -11.34 22.35
CA ALA A 62 -5.28 -10.35 21.79
C ALA A 62 -6.07 -9.58 22.86
N SER A 63 -6.46 -10.23 23.97
CA SER A 63 -7.16 -9.57 25.09
C SER A 63 -6.32 -8.54 25.83
N LYS A 64 -4.99 -8.61 25.73
CA LYS A 64 -4.06 -7.67 26.39
C LYS A 64 -3.81 -6.40 25.57
N ILE A 65 -4.34 -6.34 24.34
CA ILE A 65 -4.15 -5.23 23.42
C ILE A 65 -5.36 -4.30 23.54
N TYR A 66 -5.10 -3.03 23.82
CA TYR A 66 -6.12 -1.99 23.72
C TYR A 66 -6.32 -1.59 22.25
N TRP A 67 -7.23 -2.29 21.57
CA TRP A 67 -7.39 -2.23 20.11
C TRP A 67 -7.78 -0.84 19.59
N ALA A 68 -8.63 -0.12 20.32
CA ALA A 68 -9.08 1.22 19.94
C ALA A 68 -7.93 2.21 19.69
N ASN A 69 -6.89 2.20 20.54
CA ASN A 69 -5.71 3.07 20.35
C ASN A 69 -4.56 2.38 19.62
N SER A 70 -4.73 1.13 19.19
CA SER A 70 -3.65 0.39 18.56
C SER A 70 -3.58 0.67 17.06
N ARG A 71 -2.38 0.98 16.56
CA ARG A 71 -2.06 0.97 15.12
C ARG A 71 -1.75 -0.45 14.60
N ARG A 72 -2.24 -1.47 15.30
CA ARG A 72 -2.16 -2.88 14.90
C ARG A 72 -3.30 -3.21 13.98
N LEU A 73 -3.00 -4.04 13.00
CA LEU A 73 -3.95 -4.64 12.10
C LEU A 73 -4.83 -3.62 11.37
N LEU A 74 -4.25 -2.48 10.95
CA LEU A 74 -4.98 -1.44 10.21
C LEU A 74 -5.43 -1.94 8.84
N TYR A 75 -6.58 -1.44 8.37
CA TYR A 75 -7.08 -1.69 7.03
C TYR A 75 -5.98 -1.51 5.97
N GLY A 76 -5.91 -2.40 4.98
CA GLY A 76 -4.91 -2.36 3.91
C GLY A 76 -3.48 -2.72 4.34
N ASN A 77 -3.21 -2.95 5.62
CA ASN A 77 -1.87 -3.35 6.04
C ASN A 77 -1.54 -4.78 5.60
N LEU A 78 -0.26 -5.04 5.26
CA LEU A 78 0.18 -6.34 4.75
C LEU A 78 0.38 -7.35 5.89
N LEU A 79 -0.09 -8.56 5.65
CA LEU A 79 0.05 -9.73 6.49
C LEU A 79 0.69 -10.86 5.69
N VAL A 80 1.49 -11.67 6.39
CA VAL A 80 2.04 -12.93 5.89
C VAL A 80 1.59 -14.05 6.80
N LEU A 81 0.88 -15.03 6.25
CA LEU A 81 0.42 -16.22 6.95
C LEU A 81 1.25 -17.44 6.54
N THR A 82 1.60 -18.30 7.49
CA THR A 82 2.30 -19.56 7.24
C THR A 82 1.93 -20.61 8.29
N PHE A 83 2.07 -21.89 7.94
CA PHE A 83 1.96 -23.02 8.88
C PHE A 83 3.26 -23.83 9.00
N ASN A 84 4.30 -23.48 8.22
CA ASN A 84 5.51 -24.28 8.06
C ASN A 84 6.78 -23.42 8.05
N ASN A 85 6.88 -22.48 9.00
CA ASN A 85 8.05 -21.62 9.17
C ASN A 85 8.45 -20.86 7.89
N PHE A 86 7.47 -20.27 7.21
CA PHE A 86 7.67 -19.49 5.98
C PHE A 86 8.21 -20.30 4.80
N GLN A 87 8.17 -21.64 4.86
CA GLN A 87 8.37 -22.44 3.65
C GLN A 87 7.28 -22.08 2.65
N SER A 88 6.00 -22.20 2.99
CA SER A 88 4.85 -21.67 2.24
C SER A 88 4.18 -20.51 2.95
N CYS A 89 3.79 -19.49 2.17
CA CYS A 89 3.25 -18.24 2.68
C CYS A 89 2.02 -17.78 1.89
N ALA A 90 1.01 -17.26 2.58
CA ALA A 90 -0.10 -16.52 1.98
C ALA A 90 0.06 -15.03 2.32
N PHE A 91 0.19 -14.20 1.30
CA PHE A 91 0.20 -12.75 1.45
C PHE A 91 -1.23 -12.22 1.45
N CYS A 92 -1.59 -11.47 2.47
CA CYS A 92 -2.93 -10.93 2.65
C CYS A 92 -2.87 -9.46 3.05
N THR A 93 -3.95 -8.72 2.79
CA THR A 93 -4.18 -7.40 3.39
C THR A 93 -5.36 -7.47 4.35
N ILE A 94 -5.40 -6.54 5.29
CA ILE A 94 -6.50 -6.48 6.25
C ILE A 94 -7.68 -5.79 5.62
N GLU A 95 -8.83 -6.46 5.67
CA GLU A 95 -10.10 -5.96 5.14
C GLU A 95 -10.95 -5.34 6.24
N ASP A 96 -11.07 -6.00 7.39
CA ASP A 96 -11.82 -5.46 8.52
C ASP A 96 -11.21 -5.94 9.85
N ARG A 97 -11.19 -5.04 10.83
CA ARG A 97 -10.79 -5.32 12.22
C ARG A 97 -11.88 -4.98 13.23
N SER A 98 -13.08 -4.62 12.80
CA SER A 98 -14.18 -4.15 13.68
C SER A 98 -14.53 -5.15 14.78
N GLN A 99 -14.35 -6.44 14.53
CA GLN A 99 -14.66 -7.52 15.47
C GLN A 99 -13.49 -7.92 16.37
N VAL A 100 -12.31 -7.33 16.21
CA VAL A 100 -11.09 -7.80 16.90
C VAL A 100 -11.18 -7.59 18.42
N GLU A 101 -11.80 -6.51 18.86
CA GLU A 101 -11.88 -6.17 20.29
C GLU A 101 -12.86 -7.08 21.05
N LYS A 102 -13.96 -7.48 20.41
CA LYS A 102 -15.03 -8.27 21.04
C LYS A 102 -14.87 -9.77 20.83
N LYS A 103 -14.40 -10.17 19.65
CA LYS A 103 -14.37 -11.57 19.20
C LYS A 103 -12.97 -12.06 18.85
N PHE A 104 -11.95 -11.20 18.84
CA PHE A 104 -10.60 -11.51 18.37
C PHE A 104 -10.56 -11.96 16.91
N ILE A 105 -11.55 -11.53 16.11
CA ILE A 105 -11.67 -11.89 14.71
C ILE A 105 -11.23 -10.70 13.85
N ILE A 106 -10.43 -11.00 12.83
CA ILE A 106 -10.11 -10.08 11.73
C ILE A 106 -10.51 -10.70 10.40
N SER A 107 -10.83 -9.86 9.42
CA SER A 107 -11.10 -10.26 8.05
C SER A 107 -9.93 -9.84 7.16
N VAL A 108 -9.47 -10.74 6.29
CA VAL A 108 -8.31 -10.53 5.41
C VAL A 108 -8.62 -10.91 3.97
N LYS A 109 -7.96 -10.22 3.03
CA LYS A 109 -8.06 -10.48 1.60
C LYS A 109 -6.72 -10.97 1.06
N THR A 110 -6.73 -12.05 0.27
CA THR A 110 -5.49 -12.56 -0.35
C THR A 110 -4.99 -11.61 -1.44
N LEU A 111 -3.71 -11.29 -1.41
CA LEU A 111 -3.04 -10.48 -2.41
C LEU A 111 -2.48 -11.39 -3.51
N LYS A 112 -3.21 -11.52 -4.63
CA LYS A 112 -2.83 -12.41 -5.76
C LYS A 112 -1.79 -11.78 -6.70
N GLU A 113 -1.58 -10.48 -6.62
CA GLU A 113 -0.82 -9.69 -7.61
C GLU A 113 0.69 -9.64 -7.35
N LEU A 114 1.16 -10.21 -6.23
CA LEU A 114 2.59 -10.35 -5.94
C LEU A 114 3.22 -11.49 -6.75
N LYS A 115 3.18 -11.36 -8.09
CA LYS A 115 3.70 -12.32 -9.07
C LYS A 115 5.20 -12.64 -8.92
N ASN A 116 5.94 -11.90 -8.09
CA ASN A 116 7.38 -12.11 -7.90
C ASN A 116 7.74 -13.07 -6.76
N PHE A 117 6.75 -13.61 -6.04
CA PHE A 117 6.96 -14.59 -4.97
C PHE A 117 6.53 -16.00 -5.44
N GLU A 118 7.03 -16.44 -6.59
CA GLU A 118 6.50 -17.60 -7.32
C GLU A 118 6.75 -18.96 -6.67
N GLN A 119 7.63 -19.07 -5.66
CA GLN A 119 8.10 -20.39 -5.24
C GLN A 119 7.35 -21.02 -4.07
N THR A 120 6.51 -20.28 -3.34
CA THR A 120 5.79 -20.88 -2.21
C THR A 120 4.53 -20.15 -1.77
N GLN A 121 3.57 -20.02 -2.70
CA GLN A 121 2.27 -19.43 -2.41
C GLN A 121 1.34 -20.48 -1.77
N MET A 122 0.94 -20.21 -0.54
CA MET A 122 -0.08 -20.99 0.20
C MET A 122 -1.47 -20.51 -0.22
N ASN A 123 -2.36 -21.43 -0.57
CA ASN A 123 -3.77 -21.13 -0.84
C ASN A 123 -4.60 -21.32 0.43
N LEU A 124 -5.20 -20.24 0.94
CA LEU A 124 -6.04 -20.28 2.14
C LEU A 124 -7.29 -21.17 1.99
N ASP A 125 -7.80 -21.37 0.78
CA ASP A 125 -8.99 -22.21 0.55
C ASP A 125 -8.77 -23.68 0.88
N VAL A 126 -7.51 -24.15 0.86
CA VAL A 126 -7.14 -25.57 1.06
C VAL A 126 -6.63 -25.82 2.48
N VAL A 127 -6.48 -24.77 3.27
CA VAL A 127 -5.89 -24.87 4.61
C VAL A 127 -6.93 -25.44 5.57
N ASP A 128 -6.53 -26.47 6.31
CA ASP A 128 -7.36 -27.05 7.36
C ASP A 128 -7.64 -26.01 8.45
N ARG A 129 -8.92 -25.83 8.79
CA ARG A 129 -9.38 -24.92 9.85
C ARG A 129 -8.85 -25.28 11.24
N SER A 130 -8.47 -26.55 11.45
CA SER A 130 -7.86 -27.01 12.69
C SER A 130 -6.36 -26.65 12.78
N CYS A 131 -5.74 -26.26 11.66
CA CYS A 131 -4.33 -25.92 11.60
C CYS A 131 -4.06 -24.55 12.26
N SER A 132 -3.09 -24.54 13.18
CA SER A 132 -2.58 -23.29 13.75
C SER A 132 -1.65 -22.61 12.75
N LEU A 133 -1.93 -21.34 12.48
CA LEU A 133 -1.12 -20.48 11.62
C LEU A 133 -0.28 -19.52 12.46
N THR A 134 0.90 -19.18 11.93
CA THR A 134 1.67 -18.01 12.33
C THR A 134 1.36 -16.89 11.36
N MET A 135 0.98 -15.73 11.91
CA MET A 135 0.70 -14.51 11.16
C MET A 135 1.72 -13.44 11.51
N ILE A 136 2.32 -12.83 10.50
CA ILE A 136 3.21 -11.68 10.64
C ILE A 136 2.55 -10.46 10.03
N GLU A 137 2.52 -9.37 10.78
CA GLU A 137 2.11 -8.04 10.34
C GLU A 137 3.34 -7.16 10.18
N THR A 138 3.44 -6.44 9.05
CA THR A 138 4.46 -5.40 8.88
C THR A 138 4.13 -4.16 9.71
N MET A 139 5.14 -3.50 10.30
CA MET A 139 4.94 -2.19 10.92
C MET A 139 4.83 -1.06 9.90
N VAL A 140 5.35 -1.24 8.69
CA VAL A 140 5.27 -0.26 7.60
C VAL A 140 3.92 -0.37 6.94
N TYR A 141 3.17 0.74 6.86
CA TYR A 141 1.81 0.73 6.34
C TYR A 141 1.76 0.47 4.82
N PHE A 142 1.37 -0.73 4.42
CA PHE A 142 1.43 -1.19 3.01
C PHE A 142 0.57 -0.35 2.05
N GLU A 143 -0.62 0.05 2.47
CA GLU A 143 -1.56 0.80 1.61
C GLU A 143 -0.99 2.15 1.11
N ALA A 144 -0.05 2.75 1.83
CA ALA A 144 0.62 3.96 1.37
C ALA A 144 1.65 3.70 0.25
N TYR A 145 2.21 2.48 0.18
CA TYR A 145 3.20 2.10 -0.82
C TYR A 145 2.58 1.48 -2.07
N HIS A 146 1.49 0.72 -1.90
CA HIS A 146 0.92 -0.11 -2.96
C HIS A 146 0.50 0.69 -4.22
N PRO A 147 -0.27 1.80 -4.13
CA PRO A 147 -0.64 2.58 -5.32
C PRO A 147 0.58 3.19 -6.02
N VAL A 148 1.60 3.62 -5.26
CA VAL A 148 2.83 4.21 -5.81
C VAL A 148 3.64 3.15 -6.54
N LEU A 149 3.78 1.96 -5.96
CA LEU A 149 4.47 0.84 -6.59
C LEU A 149 3.79 0.41 -7.89
N ASN A 150 2.46 0.37 -7.92
CA ASN A 150 1.68 0.05 -9.12
C ASN A 150 1.84 1.13 -10.19
N ALA A 151 1.75 2.41 -9.83
CA ALA A 151 1.97 3.52 -10.76
C ALA A 151 3.39 3.47 -11.37
N LEU A 152 4.41 3.18 -10.56
CA LEU A 152 5.79 3.05 -11.02
C LEU A 152 6.02 1.86 -11.96
N GLN A 153 5.21 0.80 -11.87
CA GLN A 153 5.27 -0.34 -12.81
C GLN A 153 4.66 -0.02 -14.17
N ILE A 154 3.66 0.87 -14.22
CA ILE A 154 2.99 1.27 -15.46
C ILE A 154 3.92 2.13 -16.34
N ILE A 155 4.84 2.90 -15.72
CA ILE A 155 5.76 3.78 -16.46
C ILE A 155 6.71 2.93 -17.32
N PRO A 156 6.65 3.07 -18.66
CA PRO A 156 7.52 2.31 -19.56
C PRO A 156 8.99 2.65 -19.32
N SER A 157 9.86 1.64 -19.35
CA SER A 157 11.31 1.81 -19.15
C SER A 157 11.99 2.69 -20.22
N ASN A 158 11.37 2.83 -21.38
CA ASN A 158 11.81 3.68 -22.49
C ASN A 158 11.24 5.11 -22.44
N HIS A 159 10.33 5.43 -21.51
CA HIS A 159 9.79 6.77 -21.35
C HIS A 159 10.61 7.58 -20.34
N ARG A 160 10.68 8.91 -20.52
CA ARG A 160 11.33 9.79 -19.55
C ARG A 160 10.47 9.85 -18.29
N PHE A 161 11.05 9.58 -17.13
CA PHE A 161 10.34 9.70 -15.86
C PHE A 161 9.72 11.11 -15.74
N PRO A 162 8.40 11.24 -15.44
CA PRO A 162 7.76 12.54 -15.30
C PRO A 162 8.52 13.41 -14.30
N LEU A 163 8.76 14.67 -14.66
CA LEU A 163 9.54 15.63 -13.86
C LEU A 163 10.98 15.19 -13.54
N GLY A 164 11.52 14.14 -14.17
CA GLY A 164 12.85 13.62 -13.89
C GLY A 164 13.98 14.65 -14.12
N SER A 165 13.81 15.58 -15.07
CA SER A 165 14.74 16.71 -15.24
C SER A 165 14.78 17.61 -14.00
N PHE A 166 13.62 17.94 -13.45
CA PHE A 166 13.52 18.84 -12.29
C PHE A 166 13.89 18.13 -10.98
N LEU A 167 13.37 16.92 -10.75
CA LEU A 167 13.53 16.19 -9.48
C LEU A 167 14.89 15.48 -9.35
N LEU A 168 15.46 15.00 -10.46
CA LEU A 168 16.68 14.18 -10.42
C LEU A 168 17.89 14.92 -10.98
N LYS A 169 17.72 15.68 -12.06
CA LYS A 169 18.82 16.43 -12.69
C LYS A 169 19.01 17.83 -12.12
N LEU A 170 18.10 18.27 -11.23
CA LEU A 170 18.11 19.58 -10.58
C LEU A 170 18.32 20.73 -11.58
N THR A 171 17.72 20.60 -12.76
CA THR A 171 17.86 21.62 -13.81
C THR A 171 17.06 22.85 -13.43
N ASN A 172 17.72 24.00 -13.35
CA ASN A 172 17.08 25.30 -13.16
C ASN A 172 16.47 25.89 -14.44
N GLU A 173 16.60 25.19 -15.57
CA GLU A 173 16.00 25.57 -16.84
C GLU A 173 14.50 25.23 -16.83
N MET A 174 13.69 26.22 -16.46
CA MET A 174 12.24 26.13 -16.50
C MET A 174 11.77 26.44 -17.92
N THR A 175 11.52 25.39 -18.72
CA THR A 175 10.78 25.55 -19.98
C THR A 175 9.29 25.61 -19.68
N THR A 176 8.57 26.49 -20.37
CA THR A 176 7.11 26.56 -20.23
C THR A 176 6.48 25.21 -20.57
N PRO A 177 5.53 24.70 -19.75
CA PRO A 177 4.86 23.44 -20.07
C PRO A 177 4.15 23.50 -21.42
N ASP A 178 4.15 22.39 -22.17
CA ASP A 178 3.59 22.34 -23.54
C ASP A 178 2.11 22.76 -23.63
N TYR A 179 1.37 22.58 -22.54
CA TYR A 179 -0.03 22.99 -22.44
C TYR A 179 -0.19 24.51 -22.31
N ILE A 180 0.84 25.27 -21.92
CA ILE A 180 0.78 26.74 -21.82
C ILE A 180 1.61 27.38 -22.94
N LYS A 181 0.92 27.74 -24.02
CA LYS A 181 1.47 28.56 -25.12
C LYS A 181 0.88 29.98 -25.07
N PRO A 182 1.55 30.99 -25.65
CA PRO A 182 1.07 32.39 -25.63
C PRO A 182 -0.35 32.60 -26.19
N THR A 183 -0.83 31.67 -27.02
CA THR A 183 -2.17 31.71 -27.63
C THR A 183 -3.15 30.74 -26.98
N THR A 184 -2.79 30.13 -25.85
CA THR A 184 -3.65 29.13 -25.21
C THR A 184 -4.78 29.82 -24.48
N THR A 185 -6.00 29.47 -24.86
CA THR A 185 -7.22 29.90 -24.18
C THR A 185 -7.78 28.70 -23.42
N TYR A 186 -8.07 28.89 -22.14
CA TYR A 186 -8.67 27.86 -21.31
C TYR A 186 -10.14 28.20 -21.07
N ASP A 187 -11.00 27.23 -21.34
CA ASP A 187 -12.41 27.32 -21.00
C ASP A 187 -12.61 26.84 -19.56
N PHE A 188 -12.93 27.78 -18.67
CA PHE A 188 -13.22 27.53 -17.26
C PHE A 188 -14.72 27.59 -16.96
N THR A 189 -15.56 27.76 -17.98
CA THR A 189 -17.02 27.80 -17.85
C THR A 189 -17.57 26.66 -16.99
N PRO A 190 -17.13 25.39 -17.14
CA PRO A 190 -17.64 24.29 -16.32
C PRO A 190 -17.32 24.37 -14.82
N LEU A 191 -16.35 25.19 -14.43
CA LEU A 191 -15.93 25.35 -13.03
C LEU A 191 -16.47 26.62 -12.38
N LEU A 192 -16.83 27.63 -13.19
CA LEU A 192 -17.18 28.97 -12.72
C LEU A 192 -18.66 29.30 -12.92
N VAL A 193 -19.36 28.56 -13.77
CA VAL A 193 -20.73 28.86 -14.16
C VAL A 193 -21.57 27.59 -14.06
N ASP A 194 -22.81 27.72 -13.58
CA ASP A 194 -23.77 26.62 -13.55
C ASP A 194 -24.03 26.12 -14.97
N LEU A 195 -24.01 24.79 -15.15
CA LEU A 195 -24.16 24.08 -16.43
C LEU A 195 -25.45 24.43 -17.21
N ASN A 196 -26.41 25.11 -16.57
CA ASN A 196 -27.70 25.49 -17.13
C ASN A 196 -27.77 26.97 -17.56
N SER A 197 -26.65 27.68 -17.63
CA SER A 197 -26.61 29.10 -17.97
C SER A 197 -25.80 29.38 -19.23
N ASP A 198 -26.25 30.34 -20.05
CA ASP A 198 -25.66 30.69 -21.35
C ASP A 198 -24.38 31.56 -21.24
N VAL A 199 -23.74 31.62 -20.08
CA VAL A 199 -22.59 32.49 -19.82
C VAL A 199 -21.30 31.71 -20.00
N ASN A 200 -20.48 32.09 -20.99
CA ASN A 200 -19.15 31.52 -21.21
C ASN A 200 -18.06 32.33 -20.49
N ALA A 201 -17.23 31.66 -19.69
CA ALA A 201 -16.09 32.23 -18.99
C ALA A 201 -14.78 31.62 -19.51
N SER A 202 -14.12 32.33 -20.45
CA SER A 202 -12.81 31.96 -20.98
C SER A 202 -11.70 32.85 -20.40
N LEU A 203 -10.60 32.26 -19.96
CA LEU A 203 -9.43 32.99 -19.50
C LEU A 203 -8.31 32.92 -20.55
N ILE A 204 -7.90 34.08 -21.05
CA ILE A 204 -6.75 34.20 -21.97
C ILE A 204 -5.52 34.45 -21.11
N ILE A 205 -4.59 33.49 -21.11
CA ILE A 205 -3.32 33.64 -20.40
C ILE A 205 -2.35 34.41 -21.29
N HIS A 206 -2.28 35.73 -21.11
CA HIS A 206 -1.16 36.52 -21.62
C HIS A 206 0.07 36.25 -20.74
N GLN A 207 0.96 35.37 -21.18
CA GLN A 207 2.19 35.08 -20.43
C GLN A 207 3.20 36.22 -20.58
N THR A 208 3.49 36.91 -19.47
CA THR A 208 4.80 37.53 -19.24
C THR A 208 5.54 36.70 -18.20
N PHE A 209 6.38 35.77 -18.64
CA PHE A 209 7.36 35.17 -17.73
C PHE A 209 8.42 36.22 -17.40
N CYS A 210 8.24 36.91 -16.28
CA CYS A 210 9.35 37.63 -15.67
C CYS A 210 10.32 36.58 -15.12
N SER A 211 11.59 36.64 -15.54
CA SER A 211 12.69 35.82 -15.02
C SER A 211 12.89 36.09 -13.53
N ILE A 212 12.05 35.54 -12.66
CA ILE A 212 12.28 35.56 -11.22
C ILE A 212 13.34 34.51 -10.93
N LYS A 213 14.59 34.93 -11.08
CA LYS A 213 15.73 34.32 -10.40
C LYS A 213 15.49 34.49 -8.90
N ARG A 214 15.17 33.39 -8.21
CA ARG A 214 15.39 33.07 -6.79
C ARG A 214 14.11 32.55 -6.12
N ILE A 215 14.11 31.25 -5.87
CA ILE A 215 13.80 30.72 -4.55
C ILE A 215 14.94 29.75 -4.23
N CYS A 216 15.91 30.22 -3.45
CA CYS A 216 16.83 29.34 -2.74
C CYS A 216 16.11 28.85 -1.49
N ILE A 217 16.11 27.53 -1.28
CA ILE A 217 15.88 26.92 0.04
C ILE A 217 17.24 26.81 0.71
#